data_AF-A0A958MPE4-F1
#
_entry.id   AF-A0A958MPE4-F1
#
_cell.length_a   1.000
_cell.length_b   1.000
_cell.length_c   1.000
_cell.angle_alpha   90.00
_cell.angle_beta   90.00
_cell.angle_gamma   90.00
#
_symmetry.space_group_name_H-M   'P 1'
#
loop_
_entity.id
_entity.type
_entity.pdbx_description
1 polymer ?
#
loop_
_entity_poly.entity_id
_entity_poly.type
_entity_poly.pdbx_seq_one_letter_code
_entity_poly.pdbx_strand_id
1 'polypeptide(L)'
;MEKYLDIIKNSYSGYWNYLKNEIMLQNNWDNYFYGLIIISIAVWLLEIAFPWRKNQALFRKDFWLDTFYMFFNFFLLNLIVLIALSNAAAEFFNDILSTVGLSLSNFQLFDSTDLPKWLGLLIFFIVNDFV
;
A
#
# COMPACT_ATOMS: atom_id res chain seq x y z
N MET A 1 23.39 -15.40 -0.63
CA MET A 1 22.67 -14.96 0.59
C MET A 1 22.86 -13.49 0.87
N GLU A 2 24.08 -12.93 0.77
CA GLU A 2 24.33 -11.49 0.99
C GLU A 2 23.45 -10.59 0.12
N LYS A 3 23.33 -10.89 -1.20
CA LYS A 3 22.43 -10.20 -2.13
C LYS A 3 20.99 -10.03 -1.60
N TYR A 4 20.37 -11.11 -1.10
CA TYR A 4 18.99 -11.06 -0.61
C TYR A 4 18.88 -10.31 0.72
N LEU A 5 19.87 -10.45 1.61
CA LEU A 5 19.92 -9.68 2.86
C LEU A 5 20.06 -8.17 2.58
N ASP A 6 20.86 -7.79 1.60
CA ASP A 6 21.00 -6.40 1.16
C ASP A 6 19.70 -5.87 0.55
N ILE A 7 19.01 -6.68 -0.27
CA ILE A 7 17.69 -6.31 -0.82
C ILE A 7 16.68 -6.09 0.29
N ILE A 8 16.61 -6.99 1.26
CA ILE A 8 15.71 -6.87 2.41
C ILE A 8 16.03 -5.60 3.20
N LYS A 9 17.31 -5.36 3.53
CA LYS A 9 17.76 -4.18 4.26
C LYS A 9 17.46 -2.88 3.52
N ASN A 10 17.75 -2.83 2.22
CA ASN A 10 17.48 -1.67 1.37
C ASN A 10 15.97 -1.43 1.20
N SER A 11 15.17 -2.50 1.09
CA SER A 11 13.71 -2.42 0.99
C SER A 11 13.11 -1.84 2.27
N TYR A 12 13.54 -2.34 3.44
CA TYR A 12 13.08 -1.80 4.73
C TYR A 12 13.54 -0.36 4.94
N SER A 13 14.81 -0.05 4.68
CA SER A 13 15.32 1.32 4.85
C SER A 13 14.66 2.30 3.89
N GLY A 14 14.42 1.88 2.65
CA GLY A 14 13.74 2.67 1.62
C GLY A 14 12.29 2.97 2.01
N TYR A 15 11.53 1.94 2.38
CA TYR A 15 10.14 2.13 2.79
C TYR A 15 10.02 2.89 4.11
N TRP A 16 10.93 2.68 5.06
CA TRP A 16 10.97 3.47 6.29
C TRP A 16 11.23 4.96 6.02
N ASN A 17 12.14 5.28 5.10
CA ASN A 17 12.38 6.66 4.69
C ASN A 17 11.14 7.26 4.01
N TYR A 18 10.48 6.51 3.14
CA TYR A 18 9.20 6.92 2.54
C TYR A 18 8.15 7.23 3.63
N LEU A 19 7.92 6.29 4.54
CA LEU A 19 6.96 6.45 5.64
C LEU A 19 7.31 7.66 6.53
N LYS A 20 8.59 7.87 6.82
CA LYS A 20 9.06 9.04 7.56
C LYS A 20 8.77 10.35 6.82
N ASN A 21 8.99 10.38 5.50
CA ASN A 21 8.71 11.57 4.68
C ASN A 21 7.21 11.88 4.64
N GLU A 22 6.37 10.83 4.54
CA GLU A 22 4.92 10.93 4.60
C GLU A 22 4.44 11.45 5.95
N ILE A 23 5.04 11.01 7.07
CA ILE A 23 4.71 11.56 8.40
C ILE A 23 5.23 12.99 8.56
N MET A 24 6.40 13.33 8.01
CA MET A 24 7.02 14.64 8.14
C MET A 24 6.46 15.72 7.19
N LEU A 25 5.41 15.40 6.41
CA LEU A 25 4.74 16.35 5.51
C LEU A 25 5.69 17.00 4.49
N GLN A 26 6.81 16.33 4.15
CA GLN A 26 7.72 16.84 3.13
C GLN A 26 7.15 16.70 1.71
N ASN A 27 6.17 15.81 1.53
CA ASN A 27 5.48 15.61 0.26
C ASN A 27 4.25 16.53 0.16
N ASN A 28 4.24 17.39 -0.86
CA ASN A 28 3.18 18.37 -1.09
C ASN A 28 1.95 17.69 -1.71
N TRP A 29 0.80 17.78 -1.02
CA TRP A 29 -0.55 17.40 -1.46
C TRP A 29 -0.83 15.90 -1.73
N ASP A 30 0.13 15.13 -2.23
CA ASP A 30 -0.04 13.69 -2.52
C ASP A 30 0.32 12.78 -1.32
N ASN A 31 0.11 13.28 -0.11
CA ASN A 31 0.50 12.56 1.10
C ASN A 31 -0.57 11.54 1.51
N TYR A 32 -0.29 10.26 1.23
CA TYR A 32 -1.22 9.16 1.50
C TYR A 32 -1.56 9.01 2.99
N PHE A 33 -0.60 9.28 3.89
CA PHE A 33 -0.79 9.19 5.34
C PHE A 33 -1.84 10.19 5.84
N TYR A 34 -1.70 11.46 5.44
CA TYR A 34 -2.66 12.49 5.83
C TYR A 34 -3.99 12.38 5.05
N GLY A 35 -3.97 11.94 3.80
CA GLY A 35 -5.20 11.68 3.04
C GLY A 35 -6.10 10.67 3.73
N LEU A 36 -5.52 9.58 4.24
CA LEU A 36 -6.23 8.55 4.98
C LEU A 36 -6.80 9.07 6.33
N ILE A 37 -6.05 9.93 7.04
CA ILE A 37 -6.56 10.63 8.24
C ILE A 37 -7.75 11.53 7.89
N ILE A 38 -7.63 12.33 6.84
CA ILE A 38 -8.67 13.28 6.41
C ILE A 38 -9.95 12.53 6.05
N ILE A 39 -9.86 11.46 5.27
CA ILE A 39 -11.01 10.63 4.89
C ILE A 39 -11.64 10.00 6.15
N SER A 40 -10.83 9.46 7.05
CA SER A 40 -11.32 8.86 8.29
C SER A 40 -12.07 9.88 9.17
N ILE A 41 -11.55 11.10 9.31
CA ILE A 41 -12.22 12.17 10.06
C ILE A 41 -13.50 12.62 9.35
N ALA A 42 -13.49 12.74 8.01
CA ALA A 42 -14.66 13.13 7.24
C ALA A 42 -15.81 12.13 7.40
N VAL A 43 -15.53 10.82 7.31
CA VAL A 43 -16.53 9.77 7.54
C VAL A 43 -17.02 9.78 8.99
N TRP A 44 -16.13 9.98 9.96
CA TRP A 44 -16.52 10.09 11.36
C TRP A 44 -17.43 11.30 11.62
N LEU A 45 -17.13 12.48 11.05
CA LEU A 45 -18.00 13.66 11.13
C LEU A 45 -19.36 13.43 10.46
N LEU A 46 -19.40 12.71 9.34
CA LEU A 46 -20.64 12.30 8.69
C LEU A 46 -21.46 11.34 9.57
N GLU A 47 -20.81 10.41 10.28
CA GLU A 47 -21.47 9.53 11.25
C GLU A 47 -22.08 10.33 12.41
N ILE A 48 -21.47 11.46 12.79
CA ILE A 48 -22.01 12.38 13.81
C ILE A 48 -23.21 13.18 13.27
N ALA A 49 -23.09 13.72 12.05
CA ALA A 49 -24.15 14.53 11.43
C ALA A 49 -25.37 13.69 11.01
N PHE A 50 -25.14 12.48 10.52
CA PHE A 50 -26.15 11.53 10.06
C PHE A 50 -25.90 10.16 10.71
N PRO A 51 -26.33 9.94 11.96
CA PRO A 51 -26.08 8.70 12.67
C PRO A 51 -26.80 7.54 11.98
N TRP A 52 -26.01 6.67 11.34
CA TRP A 52 -26.49 5.44 10.70
C TRP A 52 -27.14 4.48 11.72
N ARG A 53 -26.72 4.53 12.99
CA ARG A 53 -27.31 3.79 14.11
C ARG A 53 -27.81 4.74 15.19
N LYS A 54 -29.07 4.61 15.58
CA LYS A 54 -29.67 5.40 16.67
C LYS A 54 -29.00 5.05 18.01
N ASN A 55 -28.61 6.06 18.79
CA ASN A 55 -27.99 5.96 20.13
C ASN A 55 -26.57 5.36 20.21
N GLN A 56 -25.77 5.45 19.14
CA GLN A 56 -24.37 5.03 19.20
C GLN A 56 -23.48 6.14 19.81
N ALA A 57 -22.54 5.74 20.68
CA ALA A 57 -21.56 6.68 21.24
C ALA A 57 -20.61 7.21 20.16
N LEU A 58 -20.20 8.49 20.28
CA LEU A 58 -19.24 9.14 19.37
C LEU A 58 -17.91 8.38 19.27
N PHE A 59 -17.45 7.86 20.40
CA PHE A 59 -16.34 6.91 20.47
C PHE A 59 -16.90 5.52 20.78
N ARG A 60 -17.02 4.70 19.73
CA ARG A 60 -17.34 3.28 19.88
C ARG A 60 -16.14 2.51 20.45
N LYS A 61 -16.40 1.37 21.09
CA LYS A 61 -15.37 0.48 21.64
C LYS A 61 -14.28 0.15 20.61
N ASP A 62 -14.68 0.00 19.35
CA ASP A 62 -13.78 -0.39 18.25
C ASP A 62 -13.09 0.81 17.59
N PHE A 63 -13.34 2.06 18.00
CA PHE A 63 -12.80 3.25 17.33
C PHE A 63 -11.26 3.23 17.27
N TRP A 64 -10.62 2.93 18.39
CA TRP A 64 -9.16 2.83 18.49
C TRP A 64 -8.62 1.60 17.77
N LEU A 65 -9.37 0.50 17.80
CA LEU A 65 -9.01 -0.73 17.12
C LEU A 65 -9.04 -0.53 15.60
N ASP A 66 -10.07 0.13 15.07
CA ASP A 66 -10.21 0.46 13.66
C ASP A 66 -9.13 1.44 13.20
N THR A 67 -8.83 2.46 14.02
CA THR A 67 -7.73 3.41 13.75
C THR A 67 -6.40 2.67 13.66
N PHE A 68 -6.11 1.79 14.63
CA PHE A 68 -4.90 0.97 14.62
C PHE A 68 -4.84 0.08 13.38
N TYR A 69 -5.92 -0.66 13.06
CA TYR A 69 -5.94 -1.57 11.92
C TYR A 69 -5.79 -0.84 10.59
N MET A 70 -6.34 0.36 10.47
CA MET A 70 -6.15 1.20 9.30
C MET A 70 -4.65 1.48 9.09
N PHE A 71 -3.94 2.01 10.08
CA PHE A 71 -2.50 2.26 9.93
C PHE A 71 -1.67 0.98 9.83
N PHE A 72 -2.05 -0.06 10.56
CA PHE A 72 -1.35 -1.34 10.53
C PHE A 72 -1.42 -1.98 9.15
N ASN A 73 -2.61 -2.13 8.58
CA ASN A 73 -2.79 -2.79 7.29
C ASN A 73 -2.16 -1.99 6.15
N PHE A 74 -2.30 -0.67 6.14
CA PHE A 74 -1.79 0.15 5.04
C PHE A 74 -0.28 0.37 5.12
N PHE A 75 0.27 0.61 6.31
CA PHE A 75 1.67 1.03 6.46
C PHE A 75 2.54 -0.02 7.11
N LEU A 76 2.18 -0.52 8.30
CA LEU A 76 3.06 -1.39 9.08
C LEU A 76 3.18 -2.79 8.49
N LEU A 77 2.11 -3.37 7.96
CA LEU A 77 2.13 -4.67 7.29
C LEU A 77 3.06 -4.62 6.06
N ASN A 78 2.98 -3.54 5.29
CA ASN A 78 3.89 -3.26 4.18
C ASN A 78 5.35 -3.13 4.67
N LEU A 79 5.56 -2.35 5.74
CA LEU A 79 6.89 -2.13 6.31
C LEU A 79 7.51 -3.42 6.86
N ILE A 80 6.75 -4.27 7.53
CA ILE A 80 7.29 -5.41 8.30
C ILE A 80 7.43 -6.66 7.42
N VAL A 81 6.52 -6.86 6.48
CA VAL A 81 6.44 -8.13 5.73
C VAL A 81 6.48 -7.87 4.22
N LEU A 82 5.54 -7.07 3.72
CA LEU A 82 5.21 -7.10 2.30
C LEU A 82 6.36 -6.59 1.42
N ILE A 83 6.99 -5.46 1.77
CA ILE A 83 7.96 -4.80 0.88
C ILE A 83 9.21 -5.67 0.67
N ALA A 84 9.77 -6.20 1.76
CA ALA A 84 10.97 -6.99 1.72
C ALA A 84 10.71 -8.36 1.11
N LEU A 85 9.58 -9.00 1.48
CA LEU A 85 9.18 -10.27 0.91
C LEU A 85 8.94 -10.16 -0.60
N SER A 86 8.23 -9.13 -1.04
CA SER A 86 7.91 -8.92 -2.46
C SER A 86 9.17 -8.67 -3.29
N ASN A 87 10.07 -7.80 -2.81
CA ASN A 87 11.33 -7.51 -3.52
C ASN A 87 12.27 -8.72 -3.53
N ALA A 88 12.39 -9.45 -2.42
CA ALA A 88 13.20 -10.66 -2.36
C ALA A 88 12.61 -11.77 -3.26
N ALA A 89 11.29 -11.94 -3.27
CA ALA A 89 10.61 -12.90 -4.13
C ALA A 89 10.76 -12.53 -5.61
N ALA A 90 10.58 -11.25 -5.97
CA ALA A 90 10.76 -10.76 -7.34
C ALA A 90 12.19 -11.03 -7.83
N GLU A 91 13.18 -10.72 -7.01
CA GLU A 91 14.58 -11.00 -7.38
C GLU A 91 14.86 -12.50 -7.49
N PHE A 92 14.32 -13.31 -6.57
CA PHE A 92 14.44 -14.76 -6.62
C PHE A 92 13.83 -15.34 -7.90
N PHE A 93 12.65 -14.86 -8.32
CA PHE A 93 12.03 -15.25 -9.59
C PHE A 93 12.84 -14.80 -10.80
N ASN A 94 13.37 -13.57 -10.79
CA ASN A 94 14.26 -13.08 -11.84
C ASN A 94 15.53 -13.94 -11.97
N ASP A 95 16.15 -14.30 -10.84
CA ASP A 95 17.33 -15.15 -10.84
C ASP A 95 17.03 -16.52 -11.47
N ILE A 96 15.88 -17.13 -11.16
CA ILE A 96 15.43 -18.38 -11.80
C ILE A 96 15.22 -18.19 -13.31
N LEU A 97 14.49 -17.16 -13.71
CA LEU A 97 14.19 -16.88 -15.12
C LEU A 97 15.46 -16.61 -15.94
N SER A 98 16.45 -15.96 -15.33
CA SER A 98 17.72 -15.63 -15.98
C SER A 98 18.51 -16.87 -16.40
N THR A 99 18.31 -18.01 -15.72
CA THR A 99 18.94 -19.28 -16.10
C THR A 99 18.48 -19.80 -17.46
N VAL A 100 17.29 -19.38 -17.90
CA VAL A 100 16.70 -19.72 -19.20
C VAL A 100 16.78 -18.52 -20.17
N GLY A 101 17.49 -17.45 -19.79
CA GLY A 101 17.60 -16.22 -20.59
C GLY A 101 16.33 -15.37 -20.62
N LEU A 102 15.43 -15.57 -19.65
CA LEU A 102 14.20 -14.79 -19.49
C LEU A 102 14.32 -13.82 -18.30
N SER A 103 13.47 -12.80 -18.26
CA SER A 103 13.34 -11.87 -17.14
C SER A 103 11.86 -11.58 -16.86
N LEU A 104 11.52 -11.09 -15.66
CA LEU A 104 10.15 -10.67 -15.32
C LEU A 104 9.58 -9.67 -16.33
N SER A 105 10.41 -8.79 -16.89
CA SER A 105 10.01 -7.82 -17.92
C SER A 105 9.45 -8.48 -19.19
N ASN A 106 9.88 -9.70 -19.51
CA ASN A 106 9.40 -10.41 -20.70
C ASN A 106 7.94 -10.86 -20.56
N PHE A 107 7.43 -10.94 -19.33
CA PHE A 107 6.05 -11.29 -19.03
C PHE A 107 5.15 -10.06 -18.83
N GLN A 108 5.72 -8.84 -18.89
CA GLN A 108 4.94 -7.62 -18.82
C GLN A 108 4.12 -7.46 -20.11
N LEU A 109 2.80 -7.63 -20.01
CA LEU A 109 1.89 -7.59 -21.17
C LEU A 109 1.62 -6.17 -21.67
N PHE A 110 1.57 -5.20 -20.77
CA PHE A 110 1.34 -3.79 -21.07
C PHE A 110 1.97 -2.91 -20.00
N ASP A 111 2.32 -1.68 -20.36
CA ASP A 111 2.73 -0.66 -19.40
C ASP A 111 1.50 0.09 -18.88
N SER A 112 1.34 0.11 -17.56
CA SER A 112 0.25 0.84 -16.91
C SER A 112 0.43 2.36 -16.92
N THR A 113 1.65 2.85 -17.18
CA THR A 113 1.95 4.28 -17.21
C THR A 113 1.53 4.96 -18.53
N ASP A 114 1.47 4.21 -19.63
CA ASP A 114 1.03 4.69 -20.93
C ASP A 114 -0.50 4.71 -21.08
N LEU A 115 -1.22 4.07 -20.15
CA LEU A 115 -2.66 3.97 -20.18
C LEU A 115 -3.34 5.21 -19.56
N PRO A 116 -4.45 5.69 -20.14
CA PRO A 116 -5.29 6.68 -19.48
C PRO A 116 -5.73 6.18 -18.10
N LYS A 117 -5.66 7.03 -17.07
CA LYS A 117 -5.97 6.64 -15.67
C LYS A 117 -7.30 5.91 -15.52
N TRP A 118 -8.34 6.32 -16.24
CA TRP A 118 -9.66 5.68 -16.19
C TRP A 118 -9.63 4.23 -16.71
N LEU A 119 -8.85 3.97 -17.77
CA LEU A 119 -8.72 2.65 -18.37
C LEU A 119 -7.84 1.76 -17.48
N GLY A 120 -6.78 2.33 -16.89
CA GLY A 120 -5.97 1.65 -15.88
C GLY A 120 -6.79 1.21 -14.66
N LEU A 121 -7.67 2.08 -14.14
CA LEU A 121 -8.58 1.74 -13.05
C LEU A 121 -9.59 0.65 -13.44
N LEU A 122 -10.12 0.68 -14.67
CA LEU A 122 -11.02 -0.35 -15.18
C LEU A 122 -10.31 -1.71 -15.26
N ILE A 123 -9.11 -1.75 -15.84
CA ILE A 123 -8.32 -2.97 -15.94
C ILE A 123 -7.94 -3.48 -14.56
N PHE A 124 -7.48 -2.60 -13.66
CA PHE A 124 -7.16 -2.95 -12.28
C PHE A 124 -8.36 -3.60 -11.57
N PHE A 125 -9.55 -3.00 -11.72
CA PHE A 125 -10.78 -3.55 -11.15
C PHE A 125 -11.09 -4.96 -11.69
N ILE A 126 -11.01 -5.15 -13.01
CA ILE A 126 -11.26 -6.48 -13.61
C ILE A 126 -10.20 -7.49 -13.14
N VAL A 127 -8.91 -7.15 -13.17
CA VAL A 127 -7.86 -8.11 -12.80
C VAL A 127 -7.95 -8.47 -11.33
N ASN A 128 -8.08 -7.47 -10.44
CA ASN A 128 -8.11 -7.69 -9.00
C ASN A 128 -9.34 -8.49 -8.53
N ASP A 129 -10.48 -8.37 -9.22
CA ASP A 129 -11.70 -9.08 -8.83
C ASP A 129 -11.82 -10.49 -9.46
N PHE A 130 -11.16 -10.72 -10.61
CA PHE A 130 -11.34 -11.96 -11.40
C PHE A 130 -10.10 -12.87 -11.50
N VAL A 131 -8.91 -12.42 -11.09
CA VAL A 131 -7.65 -13.19 -11.15
C VAL A 131 -7.07 -13.39 -9.75
#